data_AF-A0A913XVR1-F1
#
_entry.id   AF-A0A913XVR1-F1
#
_cell.length_a   1.000
_cell.length_b   1.000
_cell.length_c   1.000
_cell.angle_alpha   90.00
_cell.angle_beta   90.00
_cell.angle_gamma   90.00
#
_symmetry.space_group_name_H-M   'P 1'
#
loop_
_entity.id
_entity.type
_entity.pdbx_description
1 polymer ?
#
loop_
_entity_poly.entity_id
_entity_poly.type
_entity_poly.pdbx_seq_one_letter_code
_entity_poly.pdbx_strand_id
1 'polypeptide(L)'
;MSEDSDALGFSEVETLHRWMSSFCSGSSVSIPDLMYYPPWIIAACLNVRLKTSKNAVNFYHRLQNMMEVESFKKISVCLFACILSQCSEMVLHENEISENSQVWTTSMELLKSCPEVLFCFMEDDKSHIYSHDLQQLRTLLLPNKYSKLLPIVFFSLLTKCKRDIVEKVKQFPHFKQITITMNQKFTQLRKTCLENDAYKSCEKPFQLEFAKEVFQFLRHHTGS
;
A
#
# COMPACT_ATOMS: atom_id res chain seq x y z
N MET A 1 14.19 -25.97 -45.73
CA MET A 1 14.11 -24.69 -46.47
C MET A 1 12.63 -24.34 -46.50
N SER A 2 12.08 -23.46 -45.68
CA SER A 2 12.54 -22.24 -44.97
C SER A 2 11.80 -22.18 -43.62
N GLU A 3 12.46 -22.19 -42.46
CA GLU A 3 13.02 -21.04 -41.72
C GLU A 3 12.03 -19.90 -41.41
N ASP A 4 12.03 -19.56 -40.11
CA ASP A 4 11.52 -18.38 -39.42
C ASP A 4 10.03 -18.29 -39.03
N SER A 5 9.72 -18.85 -37.84
CA SER A 5 9.38 -17.97 -36.71
C SER A 5 9.46 -18.76 -35.40
N ASP A 6 10.62 -18.68 -34.76
CA ASP A 6 10.73 -18.94 -33.32
C ASP A 6 9.89 -17.89 -32.59
N ALA A 7 8.62 -18.21 -32.36
CA ALA A 7 7.78 -17.53 -31.39
C ALA A 7 8.40 -17.79 -30.02
N LEU A 8 9.31 -16.91 -29.61
CA LEU A 8 9.99 -16.94 -28.32
C LEU A 8 8.94 -17.05 -27.20
N GLY A 9 8.80 -18.26 -26.67
CA GLY A 9 7.86 -18.61 -25.59
C GLY A 9 8.31 -18.02 -24.27
N PHE A 10 8.01 -16.74 -24.04
CA PHE A 10 8.18 -16.14 -22.72
C PHE A 10 7.06 -16.60 -21.79
N SER A 11 7.41 -16.92 -20.55
CA SER A 11 6.41 -17.14 -19.51
C SER A 11 5.61 -15.85 -19.28
N GLU A 12 4.34 -15.95 -18.91
CA GLU A 12 3.45 -14.79 -18.63
C GLU A 12 4.10 -13.77 -17.68
N VAL A 13 4.87 -14.26 -16.70
CA VAL A 13 5.63 -13.45 -15.74
C VAL A 13 6.75 -12.67 -16.42
N GLU A 14 7.48 -13.27 -17.36
CA GLU A 14 8.54 -12.59 -18.12
C GLU A 14 7.97 -11.52 -19.04
N THR A 15 6.82 -11.79 -19.66
CA THR A 15 6.09 -10.82 -20.50
C THR A 15 5.68 -9.60 -19.67
N LEU A 16 5.08 -9.81 -18.51
CA LEU A 16 4.74 -8.71 -17.59
C LEU A 16 5.99 -7.97 -17.11
N HIS A 17 7.06 -8.68 -16.77
CA HIS A 17 8.31 -8.07 -16.31
C HIS A 17 8.98 -7.19 -17.38
N ARG A 18 8.93 -7.61 -18.65
CA ARG A 18 9.42 -6.82 -19.78
C ARG A 18 8.55 -5.62 -20.04
N TRP A 19 7.24 -5.80 -20.04
CA TRP A 19 6.30 -4.69 -20.16
C TRP A 19 6.59 -3.63 -19.10
N MET A 20 6.79 -4.04 -17.84
CA MET A 20 7.13 -3.16 -16.74
C MET A 20 8.48 -2.47 -16.94
N SER A 21 9.48 -3.19 -17.44
CA SER A 21 10.80 -2.61 -17.75
C SER A 21 10.68 -1.52 -18.81
N SER A 22 9.96 -1.80 -19.90
CA SER A 22 9.72 -0.88 -20.99
C SER A 22 8.94 0.35 -20.51
N PHE A 23 7.85 0.15 -19.74
CA PHE A 23 7.10 1.26 -19.16
C PHE A 23 8.00 2.13 -18.26
N CYS A 24 8.74 1.52 -17.33
CA CYS A 24 9.62 2.23 -16.40
C CYS A 24 10.75 3.00 -17.10
N SER A 25 11.25 2.50 -18.24
CA SER A 25 12.28 3.16 -19.05
C SER A 25 11.79 4.37 -19.83
N GLY A 26 10.48 4.67 -19.81
CA GLY A 26 9.91 5.74 -20.62
C GLY A 26 9.46 5.30 -22.01
N SER A 27 9.62 4.03 -22.35
CA SER A 27 9.19 3.50 -23.65
C SER A 27 7.67 3.54 -23.79
N SER A 28 7.20 3.64 -25.03
CA SER A 28 5.78 3.44 -25.38
C SER A 28 5.41 1.99 -25.14
N VAL A 29 4.31 1.75 -24.43
CA VAL A 29 3.79 0.40 -24.17
C VAL A 29 2.27 0.39 -24.28
N SER A 30 1.71 -0.73 -24.70
CA SER A 30 0.27 -0.96 -24.83
C SER A 30 -0.37 -1.23 -23.46
N ILE A 31 -1.36 -0.43 -23.06
CA ILE A 31 -2.17 -0.65 -21.84
C ILE A 31 -3.05 -1.90 -21.95
N PRO A 32 -3.69 -2.21 -23.10
CA PRO A 32 -4.45 -3.45 -23.26
C PRO A 32 -3.67 -4.70 -22.83
N ASP A 33 -2.36 -4.76 -23.11
CA ASP A 33 -1.50 -5.89 -22.76
C ASP A 33 -1.41 -6.09 -21.24
N LEU A 34 -1.54 -5.02 -20.46
CA LEU A 34 -1.57 -5.05 -19.00
C LEU A 34 -2.91 -5.56 -18.47
N MET A 35 -4.01 -5.26 -19.16
CA MET A 35 -5.38 -5.57 -18.72
C MET A 35 -5.70 -7.07 -18.74
N TYR A 36 -4.88 -7.90 -19.38
CA TYR A 36 -4.98 -9.36 -19.32
C TYR A 36 -4.55 -9.93 -17.97
N TYR A 37 -3.81 -9.16 -17.16
CA TYR A 37 -3.27 -9.62 -15.87
C TYR A 37 -4.16 -9.17 -14.70
N PRO A 38 -4.30 -10.01 -13.66
CA PRO A 38 -4.98 -9.60 -12.42
C PRO A 38 -4.33 -8.35 -11.79
N PRO A 39 -5.13 -7.41 -11.23
CA PRO A 39 -4.62 -6.17 -10.61
C PRO A 39 -3.56 -6.39 -9.52
N TRP A 40 -3.70 -7.47 -8.74
CA TRP A 40 -2.76 -7.80 -7.69
C TRP A 40 -1.39 -8.26 -8.21
N ILE A 41 -1.33 -8.97 -9.35
CA ILE A 41 -0.06 -9.35 -10.00
C ILE A 41 0.63 -8.10 -10.52
N ILE A 42 -0.12 -7.25 -11.21
CA ILE A 42 0.37 -5.96 -11.73
C ILE A 42 0.98 -5.16 -10.58
N ALA A 43 0.22 -4.95 -9.49
CA ALA A 43 0.67 -4.22 -8.32
C ALA A 43 1.93 -4.82 -7.66
N ALA A 44 2.04 -6.15 -7.56
CA ALA A 44 3.23 -6.80 -7.02
C ALA A 44 4.46 -6.52 -7.89
N CYS A 45 4.33 -6.65 -9.22
CA CYS A 45 5.41 -6.33 -10.16
C CYS A 45 5.78 -4.84 -10.12
N LEU A 46 4.78 -3.96 -10.04
CA LEU A 46 4.98 -2.53 -9.86
C LEU A 46 5.78 -2.22 -8.61
N ASN A 47 5.41 -2.82 -7.49
CA ASN A 47 6.10 -2.61 -6.24
C ASN A 47 7.59 -2.98 -6.31
N VAL A 48 7.93 -4.10 -6.96
CA VAL A 48 9.34 -4.50 -7.20
C VAL A 48 10.08 -3.46 -8.04
N ARG A 49 9.42 -2.89 -9.05
CA ARG A 49 10.04 -1.87 -9.91
C ARG A 49 10.17 -0.51 -9.25
N LEU A 50 9.22 -0.12 -8.42
CA LEU A 50 9.32 1.12 -7.66
C LEU A 50 10.58 1.08 -6.78
N LYS A 51 10.85 -0.04 -6.08
CA LYS A 51 12.07 -0.24 -5.25
C LYS A 51 13.40 0.00 -5.97
N THR A 52 13.41 -0.09 -7.30
CA THR A 52 14.63 0.04 -8.11
C THR A 52 14.64 1.29 -8.98
N SER A 53 13.58 2.11 -8.95
CA SER A 53 13.40 3.26 -9.84
C SER A 53 13.54 4.59 -9.12
N LYS A 54 14.35 5.50 -9.67
CA LYS A 54 14.49 6.88 -9.17
C LYS A 54 13.26 7.76 -9.43
N ASN A 55 12.33 7.34 -10.31
CA ASN A 55 11.20 8.15 -10.79
C ASN A 55 9.83 7.50 -10.55
N ALA A 56 9.67 6.83 -9.41
CA ALA A 56 8.45 6.15 -8.97
C ALA A 56 7.15 6.98 -9.10
N VAL A 57 7.22 8.29 -8.86
CA VAL A 57 6.06 9.20 -8.93
C VAL A 57 5.62 9.45 -10.37
N ASN A 58 6.56 9.70 -11.28
CA ASN A 58 6.26 9.90 -12.71
C ASN A 58 5.65 8.65 -13.33
N PHE A 59 6.10 7.48 -12.87
CA PHE A 59 5.52 6.19 -13.24
C PHE A 59 4.02 6.14 -12.89
N TYR A 60 3.67 6.50 -11.66
CA TYR A 60 2.29 6.43 -11.17
C TYR A 60 1.36 7.40 -11.93
N HIS A 61 1.82 8.62 -12.20
CA HIS A 61 1.05 9.58 -13.01
C HIS A 61 0.82 9.10 -14.45
N ARG A 62 1.82 8.45 -15.06
CA ARG A 62 1.63 7.85 -16.39
C ARG A 62 0.58 6.75 -16.36
N LEU A 63 0.61 5.88 -15.35
CA LEU A 63 -0.40 4.83 -15.18
C LEU A 63 -1.80 5.44 -15.04
N GLN A 64 -1.93 6.48 -14.22
CA GLN A 64 -3.19 7.21 -14.01
C GLN A 64 -3.77 7.78 -15.30
N ASN A 65 -2.93 8.34 -16.17
CA ASN A 65 -3.37 8.99 -17.41
C ASN A 65 -3.72 8.01 -18.52
N MET A 66 -3.20 6.78 -18.45
CA MET A 66 -3.31 5.80 -19.54
C MET A 66 -4.37 4.72 -19.27
N MET A 67 -4.89 4.61 -18.05
CA MET A 67 -5.81 3.55 -17.64
C MET A 67 -7.23 4.05 -17.41
N GLU A 68 -8.21 3.17 -17.61
CA GLU A 68 -9.56 3.39 -17.13
C GLU A 68 -9.57 3.57 -15.60
N VAL A 69 -10.43 4.47 -15.13
CA VAL A 69 -10.47 4.91 -13.72
C VAL A 69 -10.64 3.74 -12.75
N GLU A 70 -11.51 2.78 -13.05
CA GLU A 70 -11.75 1.64 -12.17
C GLU A 70 -10.53 0.71 -12.08
N SER A 71 -9.92 0.39 -13.21
CA SER A 71 -8.73 -0.45 -13.31
C SER A 71 -7.55 0.18 -12.59
N PHE A 72 -7.37 1.49 -12.78
CA PHE A 72 -6.39 2.27 -12.03
C PHE A 72 -6.62 2.17 -10.53
N LYS A 73 -7.86 2.37 -10.05
CA LYS A 73 -8.18 2.26 -8.62
C LYS A 73 -7.85 0.88 -8.05
N LYS A 74 -8.23 -0.21 -8.74
CA LYS A 74 -7.91 -1.59 -8.32
C LYS A 74 -6.41 -1.80 -8.19
N ILE A 75 -5.63 -1.38 -9.18
CA ILE A 75 -4.16 -1.48 -9.14
C ILE A 75 -3.58 -0.62 -8.01
N SER A 76 -4.07 0.61 -7.81
CA SER A 76 -3.61 1.51 -6.76
C SER A 76 -3.86 0.94 -5.37
N VAL A 77 -5.05 0.37 -5.13
CA VAL A 77 -5.38 -0.32 -3.87
C VAL A 77 -4.43 -1.50 -3.65
N CYS A 78 -4.24 -2.34 -4.67
CA CYS A 78 -3.32 -3.48 -4.60
C CYS A 78 -1.86 -3.04 -4.35
N LEU A 79 -1.41 -2.00 -5.04
CA LEU A 79 -0.07 -1.46 -4.90
C LEU A 79 0.17 -0.90 -3.50
N PHE A 80 -0.82 -0.19 -2.96
CA PHE A 80 -0.75 0.31 -1.60
C PHE A 80 -0.66 -0.83 -0.59
N ALA A 81 -1.39 -1.94 -0.77
CA ALA A 81 -1.23 -3.12 0.07
C ALA A 81 0.20 -3.70 0.04
N CYS A 82 0.85 -3.73 -1.13
CA CYS A 82 2.26 -4.11 -1.26
C CYS A 82 3.21 -3.17 -0.50
N ILE A 83 2.89 -1.88 -0.46
CA ILE A 83 3.65 -0.87 0.27
C ILE A 83 3.41 -1.00 1.78
N LEU A 84 2.17 -1.24 2.22
CA LEU A 84 1.86 -1.47 3.63
C LEU A 84 2.61 -2.69 4.18
N SER A 85 2.82 -3.72 3.37
CA SER A 85 3.67 -4.86 3.75
C SER A 85 5.10 -4.42 4.09
N GLN A 86 5.68 -3.52 3.30
CA GLN A 86 7.02 -2.97 3.58
C GLN A 86 7.01 -2.07 4.80
N CYS A 87 5.96 -1.25 4.96
CA CYS A 87 5.80 -0.43 6.16
C CYS A 87 5.74 -1.30 7.43
N SER A 88 4.99 -2.41 7.40
CA SER A 88 4.92 -3.35 8.52
C SER A 88 6.27 -4.00 8.83
N GLU A 89 7.04 -4.37 7.80
CA GLU A 89 8.41 -4.87 7.95
C GLU A 89 9.33 -3.80 8.57
N MET A 90 9.26 -2.56 8.09
CA MET A 90 10.02 -1.44 8.65
C MET A 90 9.69 -1.20 10.13
N VAL A 91 8.41 -1.19 10.48
CA VAL A 91 7.94 -1.04 11.87
C VAL A 91 8.47 -2.18 12.74
N LEU A 92 8.46 -3.41 12.24
CA LEU A 92 8.99 -4.57 12.98
C LEU A 92 10.50 -4.45 13.24
N HIS A 93 11.23 -3.83 12.33
CA HIS A 93 12.68 -3.58 12.43
C HIS A 93 13.00 -2.19 13.02
N GLU A 94 12.03 -1.54 13.68
CA GLU A 94 12.20 -0.24 14.35
C GLU A 94 12.67 0.92 13.44
N ASN A 95 12.44 0.80 12.14
CA ASN A 95 12.75 1.82 11.15
C ASN A 95 11.55 2.76 10.96
N GLU A 96 11.79 4.07 10.91
CA GLU A 96 10.72 5.02 10.64
C GLU A 96 10.29 4.98 9.17
N ILE A 97 8.98 4.83 8.92
CA ILE A 97 8.43 4.84 7.55
C ILE A 97 8.78 6.14 6.82
N SER A 98 8.79 7.27 7.54
CA SER A 98 9.12 8.60 7.00
C SER A 98 10.57 8.76 6.54
N GLU A 99 11.50 7.93 7.03
CA GLU A 99 12.91 7.98 6.64
C GLU A 99 13.17 7.27 5.31
N ASN A 100 12.32 6.31 4.93
CA ASN A 100 12.38 5.72 3.61
C ASN A 100 11.65 6.63 2.60
N SER A 101 12.42 7.54 1.98
CA SER A 101 11.91 8.54 1.05
C SER A 101 11.03 7.95 -0.05
N GLN A 102 11.38 6.78 -0.57
CA GLN A 102 10.63 6.15 -1.66
C GLN A 102 9.28 5.60 -1.18
N VAL A 103 9.27 4.80 -0.11
CA VAL A 103 8.04 4.26 0.49
C VAL A 103 7.12 5.39 0.93
N TRP A 104 7.70 6.41 1.57
CA TRP A 104 6.97 7.59 2.02
C TRP A 104 6.35 8.36 0.85
N THR A 105 7.16 8.77 -0.13
CA THR A 105 6.68 9.55 -1.28
C THR A 105 5.61 8.81 -2.08
N THR A 106 5.80 7.50 -2.34
CA THR A 106 4.79 6.71 -3.06
C THR A 106 3.50 6.56 -2.26
N SER A 107 3.59 6.33 -0.94
CA SER A 107 2.41 6.27 -0.06
C SER A 107 1.62 7.57 -0.07
N MET A 108 2.31 8.71 0.02
CA MET A 108 1.68 10.03 0.00
C MET A 108 0.99 10.31 -1.34
N GLU A 109 1.63 9.95 -2.46
CA GLU A 109 1.04 10.13 -3.78
C GLU A 109 -0.20 9.27 -3.98
N LEU A 110 -0.17 8.00 -3.55
CA LEU A 110 -1.32 7.09 -3.58
C LEU A 110 -2.49 7.65 -2.75
N LEU A 111 -2.23 8.07 -1.51
CA LEU A 111 -3.25 8.66 -0.63
C LEU A 111 -3.86 9.95 -1.22
N LYS A 112 -3.03 10.78 -1.86
CA LYS A 112 -3.46 12.04 -2.48
C LYS A 112 -4.32 11.84 -3.72
N SER A 113 -4.01 10.81 -4.51
CA SER A 113 -4.57 10.60 -5.85
C SER A 113 -5.66 9.53 -5.90
N CYS A 114 -5.71 8.61 -4.92
CA CYS A 114 -6.74 7.58 -4.80
C CYS A 114 -7.04 7.28 -3.32
N PRO A 115 -7.97 8.00 -2.67
CA PRO A 115 -8.34 7.74 -1.28
C PRO A 115 -8.86 6.32 -1.01
N GLU A 116 -9.36 5.62 -2.03
CA GLU A 116 -9.81 4.23 -1.95
C GLU A 116 -8.70 3.26 -1.52
N VAL A 117 -7.42 3.63 -1.63
CA VAL A 117 -6.32 2.82 -1.08
C VAL A 117 -6.46 2.52 0.42
N LEU A 118 -7.26 3.32 1.15
CA LEU A 118 -7.60 3.05 2.53
C LEU A 118 -8.39 1.75 2.75
N PHE A 119 -9.03 1.18 1.73
CA PHE A 119 -9.65 -0.15 1.83
C PHE A 119 -8.66 -1.24 2.27
N CYS A 120 -7.36 -1.04 2.08
CA CYS A 120 -6.34 -1.97 2.57
C CYS A 120 -6.42 -2.23 4.08
N PHE A 121 -6.95 -1.27 4.86
CA PHE A 121 -7.11 -1.38 6.31
C PHE A 121 -8.44 -2.04 6.74
N MET A 122 -9.36 -2.30 5.82
CA MET A 122 -10.64 -2.97 6.09
C MET A 122 -10.50 -4.49 5.92
N GLU A 123 -9.71 -5.13 6.77
CA GLU A 123 -9.38 -6.56 6.61
C GLU A 123 -10.59 -7.49 6.66
N ASP A 124 -11.60 -7.13 7.45
CA ASP A 124 -12.74 -7.98 7.79
C ASP A 124 -13.96 -7.76 6.89
N ASP A 125 -13.92 -6.73 6.03
CA ASP A 125 -15.02 -6.41 5.13
C ASP A 125 -14.88 -7.14 3.79
N LYS A 126 -15.56 -8.27 3.67
CA LYS A 126 -15.57 -9.05 2.42
C LYS A 126 -16.45 -8.45 1.33
N SER A 127 -17.26 -7.45 1.64
CA SER A 127 -18.30 -6.92 0.74
C SER A 127 -17.79 -5.91 -0.29
N HIS A 128 -16.59 -5.35 -0.08
CA HIS A 128 -16.05 -4.33 -0.97
C HIS A 128 -15.40 -4.93 -2.23
N ILE A 129 -15.43 -4.18 -3.34
CA ILE A 129 -14.98 -4.64 -4.67
C ILE A 129 -13.51 -5.07 -4.74
N TYR A 130 -12.67 -4.61 -3.80
CA TYR A 130 -11.24 -4.95 -3.73
C TYR A 130 -10.93 -6.20 -2.88
N SER A 131 -11.94 -6.85 -2.28
CA SER A 131 -11.72 -7.86 -1.21
C SER A 131 -11.00 -9.09 -1.73
N HIS A 132 -11.35 -9.55 -2.93
CA HIS A 132 -10.70 -10.68 -3.58
C HIS A 132 -9.20 -10.42 -3.81
N ASP A 133 -8.85 -9.30 -4.46
CA ASP A 133 -7.46 -8.99 -4.80
C ASP A 133 -6.60 -8.74 -3.56
N LEU A 134 -7.16 -8.07 -2.54
CA LEU A 134 -6.48 -7.88 -1.26
C LEU A 134 -6.26 -9.20 -0.51
N GLN A 135 -7.19 -10.15 -0.60
CA GLN A 135 -7.02 -11.49 -0.03
C GLN A 135 -5.89 -12.26 -0.74
N GLN A 136 -5.83 -12.22 -2.07
CA GLN A 136 -4.74 -12.85 -2.84
C GLN A 136 -3.38 -12.23 -2.49
N LEU A 137 -3.30 -10.91 -2.31
CA LEU A 137 -2.05 -10.27 -1.88
C LEU A 137 -1.66 -10.67 -0.47
N ARG A 138 -2.61 -10.77 0.46
CA ARG A 138 -2.34 -11.14 1.85
C ARG A 138 -1.72 -12.53 1.97
N THR A 139 -2.22 -13.50 1.21
CA THR A 139 -1.66 -14.87 1.21
C THR A 139 -0.23 -14.91 0.68
N LEU A 140 0.14 -13.98 -0.21
CA LEU A 140 1.46 -13.92 -0.83
C LEU A 140 2.47 -13.03 -0.08
N LEU A 141 2.01 -11.92 0.52
CA LEU A 141 2.88 -10.86 1.04
C LEU A 141 2.99 -10.84 2.56
N LEU A 142 1.96 -11.28 3.29
CA LEU A 142 1.86 -11.01 4.72
C LEU A 142 1.78 -12.32 5.53
N PRO A 143 2.89 -12.78 6.13
CA PRO A 143 2.80 -13.58 7.34
C PRO A 143 1.88 -12.86 8.35
N ASN A 144 1.04 -13.60 9.08
CA ASN A 144 0.06 -13.08 10.06
C ASN A 144 0.62 -12.07 11.09
N LYS A 145 1.95 -11.92 11.20
CA LYS A 145 2.61 -10.93 12.04
C LYS A 145 2.48 -9.50 11.49
N TYR A 146 2.42 -9.31 10.17
CA TYR A 146 2.41 -7.99 9.56
C TYR A 146 1.03 -7.32 9.53
N SER A 147 -0.06 -8.10 9.50
CA SER A 147 -1.44 -7.57 9.63
C SER A 147 -1.68 -6.93 10.99
N LYS A 148 -1.10 -7.51 12.06
CA LYS A 148 -1.20 -6.96 13.42
C LYS A 148 -0.57 -5.57 13.56
N LEU A 149 0.39 -5.21 12.71
CA LEU A 149 1.09 -3.92 12.73
C LEU A 149 0.40 -2.83 11.90
N LEU A 150 -0.63 -3.18 11.12
CA LEU A 150 -1.41 -2.22 10.32
C LEU A 150 -1.92 -0.99 11.08
N PRO A 151 -2.41 -1.07 12.35
CA PRO A 151 -2.76 0.13 13.09
C PRO A 151 -1.58 1.10 13.30
N ILE A 152 -0.38 0.59 13.55
CA ILE A 152 0.83 1.42 13.68
C ILE A 152 1.17 2.06 12.35
N VAL A 153 1.16 1.28 11.27
CA VAL A 153 1.42 1.78 9.91
C VAL A 153 0.42 2.86 9.52
N PHE A 154 -0.88 2.63 9.77
CA PHE A 154 -1.96 3.58 9.50
C PHE A 154 -1.69 4.93 10.16
N PHE A 155 -1.44 4.93 11.47
CA PHE A 155 -1.20 6.17 12.20
C PHE A 155 0.15 6.79 11.84
N SER A 156 1.20 6.02 11.62
CA SER A 156 2.50 6.53 11.18
C SER A 156 2.43 7.27 9.86
N LEU A 157 1.59 6.80 8.92
CA LEU A 157 1.35 7.46 7.66
C LEU A 157 0.54 8.75 7.84
N LEU A 158 -0.55 8.72 8.62
CA LEU A 158 -1.50 9.82 8.69
C LEU A 158 -1.11 10.93 9.68
N THR A 159 -0.43 10.64 10.79
CA THR A 159 -0.01 11.68 11.76
C THR A 159 1.11 12.55 11.20
N LYS A 160 2.00 11.97 10.39
CA LYS A 160 3.11 12.67 9.71
C LYS A 160 2.72 13.19 8.32
N CYS A 161 1.48 12.97 7.89
CA CYS A 161 0.99 13.36 6.57
C CYS A 161 0.80 14.89 6.45
N LYS A 162 0.98 15.42 5.24
CA LYS A 162 0.63 16.83 4.97
C LYS A 162 -0.89 17.02 5.10
N ARG A 163 -1.29 18.16 5.65
CA ARG A 163 -2.68 18.48 5.96
C ARG A 163 -3.61 18.39 4.73
N ASP A 164 -3.15 18.79 3.56
CA ASP A 164 -3.94 18.72 2.32
C ASP A 164 -4.29 17.29 1.92
N ILE A 165 -3.38 16.34 2.13
CA ILE A 165 -3.63 14.92 1.88
C ILE A 165 -4.61 14.38 2.92
N VAL A 166 -4.44 14.74 4.21
CA VAL A 166 -5.37 14.35 5.29
C VAL A 166 -6.80 14.83 4.99
N GLU A 167 -6.97 16.08 4.54
CA GLU A 167 -8.29 16.58 4.17
C GLU A 167 -8.89 15.86 2.96
N LYS A 168 -8.08 15.42 1.99
CA LYS A 168 -8.57 14.59 0.89
C LYS A 168 -9.02 13.22 1.37
N VAL A 169 -8.21 12.52 2.16
CA VAL A 169 -8.57 11.17 2.63
C VAL A 169 -9.77 11.21 3.58
N LYS A 170 -9.98 12.30 4.32
CA LYS A 170 -11.17 12.51 5.15
C LYS A 170 -12.49 12.54 4.36
N GLN A 171 -12.44 12.91 3.07
CA GLN A 171 -13.61 12.91 2.20
C GLN A 171 -14.00 11.50 1.75
N PHE A 172 -13.14 10.50 1.97
CA PHE A 172 -13.45 9.11 1.67
C PHE A 172 -14.54 8.59 2.62
N PRO A 173 -15.67 8.04 2.12
CA PRO A 173 -16.81 7.67 2.97
C PRO A 173 -16.50 6.74 4.14
N HIS A 174 -15.54 5.82 3.97
CA HIS A 174 -15.16 4.86 5.00
C HIS A 174 -14.06 5.36 5.95
N PHE A 175 -13.52 6.57 5.75
CA PHE A 175 -12.39 7.09 6.52
C PHE A 175 -12.65 7.05 8.04
N LYS A 176 -13.83 7.51 8.48
CA LYS A 176 -14.19 7.53 9.90
C LYS A 176 -14.25 6.12 10.49
N GLN A 177 -14.90 5.19 9.78
CA GLN A 177 -15.00 3.78 10.20
C GLN A 177 -13.61 3.15 10.31
N ILE A 178 -12.77 3.32 9.29
CA ILE A 178 -11.40 2.80 9.26
C ILE A 178 -10.60 3.35 10.43
N THR A 179 -10.65 4.67 10.67
CA THR A 179 -9.90 5.31 11.75
C THR A 179 -10.32 4.76 13.13
N ILE A 180 -11.63 4.57 13.37
CA ILE A 180 -12.14 3.98 14.60
C ILE A 180 -11.62 2.53 14.77
N THR A 181 -11.74 1.71 13.72
CA THR A 181 -11.27 0.33 13.75
C THR A 181 -9.76 0.24 13.98
N MET A 182 -8.96 1.08 13.31
CA MET A 182 -7.51 1.14 13.51
C MET A 182 -7.15 1.59 14.92
N ASN A 183 -7.88 2.53 15.51
CA ASN A 183 -7.67 2.94 16.91
C ASN A 183 -7.97 1.80 17.91
N GLN A 184 -9.05 1.05 17.68
CA GLN A 184 -9.39 -0.13 18.50
C GLN A 184 -8.28 -1.19 18.40
N LYS A 185 -7.84 -1.51 17.17
CA LYS A 185 -6.72 -2.44 16.93
C LYS A 185 -5.42 -1.93 17.57
N PHE A 186 -5.12 -0.63 17.48
CA PHE A 186 -3.95 -0.02 18.14
C PHE A 186 -3.99 -0.16 19.66
N THR A 187 -5.14 0.12 20.27
CA THR A 187 -5.32 0.01 21.73
C THR A 187 -5.18 -1.43 22.20
N GLN A 188 -5.77 -2.38 21.47
CA GLN A 188 -5.63 -3.80 21.76
C GLN A 188 -4.17 -4.26 21.62
N LEU A 189 -3.49 -3.84 20.56
CA LEU A 189 -2.09 -4.18 20.32
C LEU A 189 -1.20 -3.66 21.44
N ARG A 190 -1.40 -2.41 21.90
CA ARG A 190 -0.71 -1.85 23.07
C ARG A 190 -0.88 -2.70 24.30
N LYS A 191 -2.11 -3.11 24.60
CA LYS A 191 -2.40 -4.00 25.75
C LYS A 191 -1.65 -5.33 25.62
N THR A 192 -1.70 -5.96 24.45
CA THR A 192 -1.01 -7.24 24.21
C THR A 192 0.51 -7.11 24.33
N CYS A 193 1.12 -6.01 23.91
CA CYS A 193 2.57 -5.81 24.03
C CYS A 193 3.01 -5.56 25.48
N LEU A 194 2.16 -4.94 26.30
CA LEU A 194 2.40 -4.80 27.75
C LEU A 194 2.26 -6.14 28.49
N GLU A 195 1.47 -7.07 27.95
CA GLU A 195 1.18 -8.37 28.57
C GLU A 195 2.06 -9.54 28.06
N ASN A 196 2.66 -9.43 26.85
CA ASN A 196 3.44 -10.50 26.22
C ASN A 196 4.81 -10.02 25.69
N ASP A 197 5.88 -10.68 26.17
CA ASP A 197 7.29 -10.43 25.80
C ASP A 197 7.63 -10.62 24.31
N ALA A 198 6.76 -11.29 23.54
CA ALA A 198 7.01 -11.61 22.13
C ALA A 198 7.02 -10.38 21.19
N TYR A 199 6.58 -9.22 21.66
CA TYR A 199 6.59 -7.95 20.91
C TYR A 199 7.47 -6.88 21.57
N LYS A 200 8.41 -7.27 22.45
CA LYS A 200 9.41 -6.34 23.03
C LYS A 200 10.25 -5.60 21.98
N SER A 201 10.42 -6.16 20.79
CA SER A 201 11.09 -5.47 19.66
C SER A 201 10.25 -4.38 18.98
N CYS A 202 9.02 -4.12 19.45
CA CYS A 202 8.13 -3.08 18.93
C CYS A 202 7.99 -1.91 19.92
N GLU A 203 8.91 -1.72 20.86
CA GLU A 203 8.79 -0.72 21.93
C GLU A 203 8.67 0.73 21.41
N LYS A 204 9.34 1.08 20.30
CA LYS A 204 9.28 2.44 19.70
C LYS A 204 7.86 2.88 19.27
N PRO A 205 7.11 2.12 18.45
CA PRO A 205 5.75 2.50 18.06
C PRO A 205 4.72 2.45 19.19
N PHE A 206 5.10 2.06 20.42
CA PHE A 206 4.27 2.18 21.63
C PHE A 206 4.76 3.24 22.60
N GLN A 207 5.78 4.02 22.22
CA GLN A 207 6.25 5.17 23.00
C GLN A 207 5.13 6.17 23.22
N LEU A 208 5.20 6.82 24.37
CA LEU A 208 4.20 7.77 24.84
C LEU A 208 4.01 8.92 23.82
N GLU A 209 5.07 9.31 23.15
CA GLU A 209 5.14 10.36 22.12
C GLU A 209 4.26 10.00 20.92
N PHE A 210 4.43 8.81 20.34
CA PHE A 210 3.58 8.36 19.23
C PHE A 210 2.12 8.22 19.66
N ALA A 211 1.87 7.69 20.87
CA ALA A 211 0.50 7.63 21.40
C ALA A 211 -0.14 9.02 21.57
N LYS A 212 0.64 10.05 21.95
CA LYS A 212 0.18 11.45 22.00
C LYS A 212 -0.13 11.97 20.59
N GLU A 213 0.69 11.67 19.59
CA GLU A 213 0.42 12.04 18.19
C GLU A 213 -0.89 11.40 17.69
N VAL A 214 -1.09 10.11 17.94
CA VAL A 214 -2.34 9.40 17.60
C VAL A 214 -3.53 10.06 18.28
N PHE A 215 -3.43 10.36 19.57
CA PHE A 215 -4.51 11.01 20.30
C PHE A 215 -4.83 12.41 19.76
N GLN A 216 -3.80 13.21 19.45
CA GLN A 216 -3.97 14.50 18.82
C GLN A 216 -4.64 14.37 17.46
N PHE A 217 -4.21 13.42 16.62
CA PHE A 217 -4.82 13.16 15.32
C PHE A 217 -6.32 12.82 15.46
N LEU A 218 -6.68 11.90 16.36
CA LEU A 218 -8.07 11.52 16.61
C LEU A 218 -8.92 12.72 17.05
N ARG A 219 -8.42 13.52 17.99
CA ARG A 219 -9.13 14.71 18.48
C ARG A 219 -9.44 15.71 17.35
N HIS A 220 -8.50 15.91 16.42
CA HIS A 220 -8.67 16.86 15.32
C HIS A 220 -9.51 16.31 14.15
N HIS A 221 -9.54 14.99 13.95
CA HIS A 221 -10.04 14.40 12.71
C HIS A 221 -11.22 13.44 12.86
N THR A 222 -11.51 12.94 14.07
CA THR A 222 -12.68 12.09 14.34
C THR A 222 -13.68 12.72 15.31
N GLY A 223 -13.36 13.86 15.93
CA GLY A 223 -14.23 14.56 16.89
C GLY A 223 -14.49 13.75 18.16
N SER A 224 -13.57 12.85 18.51
CA SER A 224 -13.60 12.01 19.72
C SER A 224 -12.67 12.56 20.78
#